data_AF-A0A956DAA8-F1
#
_entry.id   AF-A0A956DAA8-F1
#
_cell.length_a   1.000
_cell.length_b   1.000
_cell.length_c   1.000
_cell.angle_alpha   90.00
_cell.angle_beta   90.00
_cell.angle_gamma   90.00
#
_symmetry.space_group_name_H-M   'P 1'
#
loop_
_entity.id
_entity.type
_entity.pdbx_description
1 polymer ?
#
loop_
_entity_poly.entity_id
_entity_poly.type
_entity_poly.pdbx_seq_one_letter_code
_entity_poly.pdbx_strand_id
1 'polypeptide(L)'
;MPITTMPGEVTPTLFVGLGGSGGKAIGRIARRLRTSPDWERKYRDLVRFVAIDTNAADLAKLRGGEGDAGRVDATITISDFDKVEFTQLRRGEKFAEADPYFTQWVHPWYRFRTESGAGAGQIRIESRLGFFRAVEVGDLTRQLSDLVASMTAHGHGMRDTSAPMQAFVYFSVAGGTGSGAFLPFAYL
;
A
#
# COMPACT_ATOMS: atom_id res chain seq x y z
N MET A 1 -24.76 31.31 -16.04
CA MET A 1 -25.08 30.30 -15.02
C MET A 1 -24.31 30.66 -13.76
N PRO A 2 -24.95 30.81 -12.60
CA PRO A 2 -24.21 31.00 -11.35
C PRO A 2 -23.45 29.70 -11.03
N ILE A 3 -22.18 29.81 -10.68
CA ILE A 3 -21.38 28.71 -10.17
C ILE A 3 -21.85 28.49 -8.73
N THR A 4 -22.69 27.48 -8.51
CA THR A 4 -23.06 27.06 -7.17
C THR A 4 -21.88 26.31 -6.57
N THR A 5 -21.05 26.98 -5.77
CA THR A 5 -20.05 26.29 -4.93
C THR A 5 -20.82 25.60 -3.80
N MET A 6 -21.20 24.34 -4.02
CA MET A 6 -21.64 23.49 -2.92
C MET A 6 -20.49 23.43 -1.90
N PRO A 7 -20.75 23.62 -0.59
CA PRO A 7 -19.73 23.39 0.41
C PRO A 7 -19.26 21.93 0.32
N GLY A 8 -17.96 21.72 0.43
CA GLY A 8 -17.38 20.37 0.36
C GLY A 8 -17.98 19.45 1.41
N GLU A 9 -18.43 18.27 0.98
CA GLU A 9 -19.10 17.27 1.85
C GLU A 9 -18.21 16.05 2.14
N VAL A 10 -17.14 15.87 1.37
CA VAL A 10 -16.35 14.64 1.39
C VAL A 10 -14.90 14.94 1.76
N THR A 11 -14.46 14.38 2.87
CA THR A 11 -13.05 14.36 3.24
C THR A 11 -12.30 13.38 2.32
N PRO A 12 -11.19 13.79 1.66
CA PRO A 12 -10.34 12.89 0.91
C PRO A 12 -9.96 11.66 1.76
N THR A 13 -10.14 10.46 1.21
CA THR A 13 -9.99 9.21 1.97
C THR A 13 -9.18 8.17 1.21
N LEU A 14 -8.07 7.74 1.81
CA LEU A 14 -7.23 6.67 1.30
C LEU A 14 -7.50 5.36 2.07
N PHE A 15 -7.92 4.33 1.36
CA PHE A 15 -8.03 2.97 1.87
C PHE A 15 -6.79 2.16 1.48
N VAL A 16 -6.06 1.66 2.48
CA VAL A 16 -4.83 0.90 2.27
C VAL A 16 -5.03 -0.52 2.77
N GLY A 17 -4.85 -1.50 1.89
CA GLY A 17 -4.87 -2.92 2.21
C GLY A 17 -3.45 -3.47 2.26
N LEU A 18 -2.99 -3.93 3.42
CA LEU A 18 -1.68 -4.58 3.57
C LEU A 18 -1.84 -6.11 3.65
N GLY A 19 -1.20 -6.80 2.71
CA GLY A 19 -1.31 -8.24 2.54
C GLY A 19 -2.69 -8.70 2.03
N GLY A 20 -2.81 -10.00 1.77
CA GLY A 20 -3.98 -10.56 1.08
C GLY A 20 -5.32 -10.31 1.78
N SER A 21 -5.38 -10.40 3.12
CA SER A 21 -6.61 -10.09 3.86
C SER A 21 -6.99 -8.61 3.78
N GLY A 22 -6.00 -7.72 3.88
CA GLY A 22 -6.20 -6.28 3.76
C GLY A 22 -6.69 -5.91 2.37
N GLY A 23 -6.02 -6.41 1.33
CA GLY A 23 -6.39 -6.23 -0.08
C GLY A 23 -7.82 -6.70 -0.37
N LYS A 24 -8.22 -7.88 0.11
CA LYS A 24 -9.59 -8.39 -0.03
C LYS A 24 -10.61 -7.52 0.69
N ALA A 25 -10.30 -7.00 1.87
CA ALA A 25 -11.20 -6.14 2.62
C ALA A 25 -11.47 -4.83 1.86
N ILE A 26 -10.41 -4.13 1.44
CA ILE A 26 -10.54 -2.86 0.71
C ILE A 26 -11.18 -3.06 -0.67
N GLY A 27 -10.92 -4.18 -1.35
CA GLY A 27 -11.55 -4.48 -2.64
C GLY A 27 -13.07 -4.67 -2.53
N ARG A 28 -13.55 -5.31 -1.44
CA ARG A 28 -14.98 -5.40 -1.14
C ARG A 28 -15.61 -4.04 -0.83
N ILE A 29 -14.91 -3.19 -0.08
CA ILE A 29 -15.35 -1.81 0.20
C ILE A 29 -15.44 -1.03 -1.12
N ALA A 30 -14.40 -1.10 -1.94
CA ALA A 30 -14.35 -0.43 -3.23
C ALA A 30 -15.51 -0.88 -4.13
N ARG A 31 -15.77 -2.19 -4.22
CA ARG A 31 -16.91 -2.72 -4.98
C ARG A 31 -18.23 -2.12 -4.52
N ARG A 32 -18.49 -2.11 -3.21
CA ARG A 32 -19.74 -1.55 -2.65
C ARG A 32 -19.85 -0.04 -2.84
N LEU A 33 -18.76 0.69 -2.63
CA LEU A 33 -18.75 2.15 -2.77
C LEU A 33 -18.95 2.57 -4.23
N ARG A 34 -18.34 1.88 -5.18
CA ARG A 34 -18.51 2.16 -6.61
C ARG A 34 -19.91 1.86 -7.15
N THR A 35 -20.69 1.02 -6.46
CA THR A 35 -22.12 0.81 -6.79
C THR A 35 -23.05 1.86 -6.19
N SER A 36 -22.53 2.79 -5.38
CA SER A 36 -23.34 3.85 -4.78
C SER A 36 -23.78 4.88 -5.84
N PRO A 37 -25.02 5.40 -5.79
CA PRO A 37 -25.48 6.46 -6.69
C PRO A 37 -24.61 7.73 -6.66
N ASP A 38 -23.95 7.99 -5.53
CA ASP A 38 -23.06 9.13 -5.33
C ASP A 38 -21.62 8.90 -5.78
N TRP A 39 -21.27 7.72 -6.31
CA TRP A 39 -19.88 7.41 -6.70
C TRP A 39 -19.32 8.42 -7.69
N GLU A 40 -19.93 8.55 -8.86
CA GLU A 40 -19.43 9.42 -9.93
C GLU A 40 -19.40 10.90 -9.52
N ARG A 41 -20.39 11.34 -8.74
CA ARG A 41 -20.54 12.75 -8.35
C ARG A 41 -19.67 13.15 -7.16
N LYS A 42 -19.56 12.30 -6.14
CA LYS A 42 -18.98 12.65 -4.84
C LYS A 42 -17.65 11.96 -4.56
N TYR A 43 -17.56 10.67 -4.82
CA TYR A 43 -16.47 9.85 -4.26
C TYR A 43 -15.36 9.54 -5.24
N ARG A 44 -15.66 9.49 -6.55
CA ARG A 44 -14.74 9.01 -7.58
C ARG A 44 -13.37 9.65 -7.55
N ASP A 45 -13.30 10.95 -7.28
CA ASP A 45 -12.04 11.69 -7.29
C ASP A 45 -11.44 11.90 -5.90
N LEU A 46 -12.17 11.60 -4.83
CA LEU A 46 -11.80 11.87 -3.44
C LEU A 46 -11.49 10.61 -2.64
N VAL A 47 -11.83 9.43 -3.14
CA VAL A 47 -11.56 8.15 -2.50
C VAL A 47 -10.64 7.31 -3.37
N ARG A 48 -9.59 6.75 -2.76
CA ARG A 48 -8.65 5.84 -3.43
C ARG A 48 -8.45 4.56 -2.62
N PHE A 49 -8.21 3.46 -3.33
CA PHE A 49 -7.94 2.14 -2.78
C PHE A 49 -6.58 1.64 -3.26
N VAL A 50 -5.69 1.30 -2.33
CA VAL A 50 -4.33 0.82 -2.61
C VAL A 50 -4.08 -0.51 -1.93
N ALA A 51 -3.70 -1.53 -2.70
CA ALA A 51 -3.30 -2.82 -2.15
C ALA A 51 -1.78 -2.99 -2.21
N ILE A 52 -1.17 -3.37 -1.09
CA ILE A 52 0.28 -3.63 -0.98
C ILE A 52 0.46 -5.07 -0.53
N ASP A 53 1.13 -5.89 -1.34
CA ASP A 53 1.36 -7.30 -1.01
C ASP A 53 2.67 -7.83 -1.62
N THR A 54 3.03 -9.01 -1.18
CA THR A 54 4.11 -9.87 -1.68
C THR A 54 3.66 -10.83 -2.80
N ASN A 55 2.36 -10.96 -3.08
CA ASN A 55 1.86 -11.84 -4.14
C ASN A 55 1.35 -11.02 -5.33
N ALA A 56 2.14 -10.96 -6.41
CA ALA A 56 1.80 -10.22 -7.61
C ALA A 56 0.54 -10.73 -8.32
N ALA A 57 0.25 -12.04 -8.26
CA ALA A 57 -0.94 -12.62 -8.88
C ALA A 57 -2.22 -12.21 -8.17
N ASP A 58 -2.21 -12.16 -6.84
CA ASP A 58 -3.37 -11.69 -6.07
C ASP A 58 -3.58 -10.17 -6.22
N LEU A 59 -2.50 -9.40 -6.32
CA LEU A 59 -2.56 -7.99 -6.68
C LEU A 59 -3.14 -7.79 -8.09
N ALA A 60 -2.73 -8.60 -9.08
CA ALA A 60 -3.26 -8.52 -10.44
C ALA A 60 -4.79 -8.71 -10.48
N LYS A 61 -5.33 -9.68 -9.71
CA LYS A 61 -6.78 -9.87 -9.56
C LYS A 61 -7.49 -8.64 -9.00
N LEU A 62 -6.92 -8.01 -7.96
CA LEU A 62 -7.46 -6.77 -7.38
C LEU A 62 -7.38 -5.59 -8.35
N ARG A 63 -6.34 -5.51 -9.17
CA ARG A 63 -6.21 -4.47 -10.21
C ARG A 63 -7.24 -4.67 -11.33
N GLY A 64 -7.45 -5.92 -11.75
CA GLY A 64 -8.41 -6.31 -12.79
C GLY A 64 -9.87 -6.28 -12.32
N GLY A 65 -10.12 -6.31 -11.01
CA GLY A 65 -11.46 -6.45 -10.47
C GLY A 65 -12.06 -7.85 -10.67
N GLU A 66 -11.20 -8.88 -10.70
CA GLU A 66 -11.60 -10.25 -11.03
C GLU A 66 -12.39 -10.93 -9.90
N GLY A 67 -13.50 -11.58 -10.28
CA GLY A 67 -14.36 -12.31 -9.37
C GLY A 67 -14.87 -11.46 -8.20
N ASP A 68 -14.77 -11.99 -6.99
CA ASP A 68 -15.25 -11.32 -5.77
C ASP A 68 -14.23 -10.37 -5.12
N ALA A 69 -13.05 -10.19 -5.73
CA ALA A 69 -11.99 -9.37 -5.16
C ALA A 69 -12.35 -7.88 -5.15
N GLY A 70 -13.16 -7.42 -6.11
CA GLY A 70 -13.38 -6.00 -6.36
C GLY A 70 -12.14 -5.33 -6.98
N ARG A 71 -12.29 -4.10 -7.46
CA ARG A 71 -11.21 -3.35 -8.13
C ARG A 71 -10.54 -2.38 -7.15
N VAL A 72 -9.21 -2.27 -7.16
CA VAL A 72 -8.48 -1.21 -6.46
C VAL A 72 -7.85 -0.24 -7.47
N ASP A 73 -7.48 0.96 -7.02
CA ASP A 73 -6.95 2.01 -7.90
C ASP A 73 -5.44 1.84 -8.12
N ALA A 74 -4.72 1.31 -7.14
CA ALA A 74 -3.30 0.99 -7.26
C ALA A 74 -2.92 -0.31 -6.54
N THR A 75 -1.87 -0.96 -7.05
CA THR A 75 -1.31 -2.18 -6.47
C THR A 75 0.21 -2.08 -6.42
N ILE A 76 0.81 -2.39 -5.27
CA ILE A 76 2.24 -2.29 -5.05
C ILE A 76 2.78 -3.65 -4.61
N THR A 77 3.64 -4.24 -5.43
CA THR A 77 4.33 -5.50 -5.10
C THR A 77 5.60 -5.19 -4.33
N ILE A 78 5.72 -5.67 -3.09
CA ILE A 78 6.89 -5.41 -2.22
C ILE A 78 7.89 -6.57 -2.20
N SER A 79 7.76 -7.57 -3.06
CA SER A 79 8.65 -8.73 -3.11
C SER A 79 9.36 -8.90 -4.45
N ASP A 80 9.31 -7.88 -5.31
CA ASP A 80 9.86 -7.93 -6.67
C ASP A 80 11.32 -7.45 -6.70
N PHE A 81 12.21 -8.26 -6.12
CA PHE A 81 13.67 -8.06 -6.10
C PHE A 81 14.40 -9.31 -5.56
N ASP A 82 15.69 -9.41 -5.82
CA ASP A 82 16.55 -10.42 -5.20
C ASP A 82 16.83 -10.06 -3.73
N LYS A 83 16.14 -10.74 -2.82
CA LYS A 83 16.30 -10.54 -1.37
C LYS A 83 17.68 -10.95 -0.87
N VAL A 84 18.25 -12.02 -1.41
CA VAL A 84 19.53 -12.54 -0.91
C VAL A 84 20.62 -11.54 -1.28
N GLU A 85 20.69 -11.13 -2.54
CA GLU A 85 21.63 -10.13 -2.99
C GLU A 85 21.46 -8.81 -2.22
N PHE A 86 20.22 -8.32 -2.09
CA PHE A 86 19.95 -7.08 -1.37
C PHE A 86 20.42 -7.15 0.08
N THR A 87 20.14 -8.26 0.77
CA THR A 87 20.51 -8.39 2.19
C THR A 87 22.00 -8.57 2.41
N GLN A 88 22.71 -9.28 1.53
CA GLN A 88 24.18 -9.38 1.56
C GLN A 88 24.83 -8.01 1.40
N LEU A 89 24.34 -7.18 0.47
CA LEU A 89 24.81 -5.81 0.29
C LEU A 89 24.61 -5.00 1.58
N ARG A 90 23.42 -5.06 2.19
CA ARG A 90 23.10 -4.31 3.43
C ARG A 90 23.87 -4.80 4.66
N ARG A 91 24.30 -6.05 4.67
CA ARG A 91 25.16 -6.59 5.75
C ARG A 91 26.63 -6.25 5.58
N GLY A 92 27.01 -5.62 4.47
CA GLY A 92 28.39 -5.38 4.12
C GLY A 92 29.18 -6.66 3.79
N GLU A 93 28.47 -7.71 3.34
CA GLU A 93 29.08 -8.99 2.92
C GLU A 93 29.57 -8.93 1.45
N LYS A 94 29.38 -7.80 0.78
CA LYS A 94 29.86 -7.51 -0.57
C LYS A 94 30.81 -6.30 -0.55
N PHE A 95 30.71 -5.40 -1.55
CA PHE A 95 31.57 -4.24 -1.74
C PHE A 95 31.09 -2.97 -1.01
N ALA A 96 30.05 -3.06 -0.18
CA ALA A 96 29.51 -1.95 0.59
C ALA A 96 29.79 -2.13 2.08
N GLU A 97 29.81 -1.04 2.85
CA GLU A 97 29.79 -1.13 4.31
C GLU A 97 28.41 -1.61 4.81
N ALA A 98 28.39 -2.23 5.98
CA ALA A 98 27.15 -2.67 6.60
C ALA A 98 26.25 -1.46 6.91
N ASP A 99 24.99 -1.52 6.50
CA ASP A 99 23.98 -0.50 6.78
C ASP A 99 23.55 -0.61 8.26
N PRO A 100 23.84 0.39 9.11
CA PRO A 100 23.49 0.33 10.53
C PRO A 100 21.97 0.30 10.75
N TYR A 101 21.21 0.96 9.88
CA TYR A 101 19.76 1.00 9.96
C TYR A 101 19.12 -0.33 9.56
N PHE A 102 19.75 -1.08 8.66
CA PHE A 102 19.33 -2.45 8.32
C PHE A 102 19.68 -3.44 9.44
N THR A 103 20.92 -3.42 9.91
CA THR A 103 21.46 -4.42 10.84
C THR A 103 20.85 -4.34 12.25
N GLN A 104 20.32 -3.18 12.67
CA GLN A 104 19.61 -3.05 13.96
C GLN A 104 18.35 -3.91 14.09
N TRP A 105 17.69 -4.27 12.98
CA TRP A 105 16.45 -5.06 13.01
C TRP A 105 16.57 -6.42 12.31
N VAL A 106 17.70 -6.69 11.66
CA VAL A 106 18.00 -7.98 11.04
C VAL A 106 19.18 -8.65 11.75
N HIS A 107 18.87 -9.57 12.65
CA HIS A 107 19.90 -10.33 13.37
C HIS A 107 20.84 -11.09 12.40
N PRO A 108 22.17 -11.16 12.67
CA PRO A 108 23.16 -11.80 11.79
C PRO A 108 22.86 -13.25 11.39
N TRP A 109 22.17 -14.01 12.23
CA TRP A 109 21.81 -15.40 11.95
C TRP A 109 20.70 -15.59 10.92
N TYR A 110 19.89 -14.56 10.66
CA TYR A 110 18.67 -14.71 9.90
C TYR A 110 19.01 -14.71 8.42
N ARG A 111 18.47 -15.69 7.69
CA ARG A 111 18.64 -15.84 6.25
C ARG A 111 17.27 -15.72 5.61
N PHE A 112 17.15 -14.73 4.73
CA PHE A 112 15.93 -14.53 3.96
C PHE A 112 15.76 -15.65 2.95
N ARG A 113 14.51 -16.00 2.68
CA ARG A 113 14.17 -17.04 1.71
C ARG A 113 14.49 -16.58 0.30
N THR A 114 15.00 -17.51 -0.50
CA THR A 114 15.31 -17.33 -1.93
C THR A 114 14.05 -17.26 -2.79
N GLU A 115 12.97 -17.89 -2.34
CA GLU A 115 11.68 -17.89 -3.03
C GLU A 115 11.07 -16.48 -3.07
N SER A 116 10.96 -15.94 -4.28
CA SER A 116 10.30 -14.67 -4.57
C SER A 116 8.85 -14.92 -5.00
N GLY A 117 7.95 -14.00 -4.68
CA GLY A 117 6.57 -13.99 -5.19
C GLY A 117 5.55 -14.93 -4.53
N ALA A 118 5.96 -15.95 -3.76
CA ALA A 118 5.04 -16.89 -3.07
C ALA A 118 4.50 -16.36 -1.72
N GLY A 119 4.57 -15.06 -1.49
CA GLY A 119 4.14 -14.42 -0.25
C GLY A 119 5.17 -14.45 0.89
N ALA A 120 4.80 -13.85 2.03
CA ALA A 120 5.66 -13.76 3.21
C ALA A 120 5.89 -15.07 3.98
N GLY A 121 5.20 -16.16 3.64
CA GLY A 121 5.32 -17.44 4.35
C GLY A 121 4.96 -17.36 5.83
N GLN A 122 4.10 -16.40 6.22
CA GLN A 122 3.81 -16.04 7.62
C GLN A 122 4.99 -15.49 8.42
N ILE A 123 6.10 -15.15 7.78
CA ILE A 123 7.28 -14.58 8.43
C ILE A 123 7.27 -13.06 8.27
N ARG A 124 7.10 -12.33 9.37
CA ARG A 124 6.93 -10.85 9.35
C ARG A 124 8.14 -10.10 8.82
N ILE A 125 9.34 -10.57 9.16
CA ILE A 125 10.58 -9.89 8.76
C ILE A 125 10.80 -9.91 7.24
N GLU A 126 10.29 -10.93 6.54
CA GLU A 126 10.31 -11.01 5.06
C GLU A 126 9.55 -9.85 4.42
N SER A 127 8.40 -9.49 4.99
CA SER A 127 7.59 -8.39 4.48
C SER A 127 8.11 -7.03 4.93
N ARG A 128 8.69 -6.94 6.14
CA ARG A 128 9.42 -5.75 6.57
C ARG A 128 10.58 -5.45 5.61
N LEU A 129 11.33 -6.46 5.18
CA LEU A 129 12.39 -6.31 4.17
C LEU A 129 11.85 -5.77 2.85
N GLY A 130 10.78 -6.39 2.35
CA GLY A 130 10.16 -5.96 1.11
C GLY A 130 9.70 -4.51 1.14
N PHE A 131 9.07 -4.12 2.25
CA PHE A 131 8.63 -2.74 2.48
C PHE A 131 9.80 -1.79 2.60
N PHE A 132 10.83 -2.15 3.38
CA PHE A 132 12.06 -1.37 3.54
C PHE A 132 12.69 -1.04 2.18
N ARG A 133 12.89 -2.06 1.33
CA ARG A 133 13.41 -1.87 -0.03
C ARG A 133 12.50 -0.99 -0.89
N ALA A 134 11.19 -1.18 -0.82
CA ALA A 134 10.23 -0.41 -1.62
C ALA A 134 10.19 1.08 -1.24
N VAL A 135 10.38 1.40 0.04
CA VAL A 135 10.54 2.77 0.53
C VAL A 135 11.90 3.34 0.11
N GLU A 136 12.97 2.55 0.25
CA GLU A 136 14.32 3.00 -0.07
C GLU A 136 14.49 3.36 -1.55
N VAL A 137 13.92 2.56 -2.46
CA VAL A 137 13.91 2.85 -3.91
C VAL A 137 12.97 4.01 -4.26
N GLY A 138 12.06 4.39 -3.35
CA GLY A 138 11.14 5.52 -3.52
C GLY A 138 9.89 5.22 -4.35
N ASP A 139 9.75 4.02 -4.92
CA ASP A 139 8.60 3.67 -5.75
C ASP A 139 7.29 3.64 -4.98
N LEU A 140 7.32 3.16 -3.74
CA LEU A 140 6.14 3.12 -2.88
C LEU A 140 5.72 4.53 -2.46
N THR A 141 6.67 5.35 -2.00
CA THR A 141 6.40 6.71 -1.51
C THR A 141 5.93 7.63 -2.63
N ARG A 142 6.52 7.52 -3.83
CA ARG A 142 6.07 8.23 -5.02
C ARG A 142 4.63 7.88 -5.39
N GLN A 143 4.30 6.59 -5.51
CA GLN A 143 2.93 6.16 -5.85
C GLN A 143 1.89 6.62 -4.83
N LEU A 144 2.20 6.55 -3.54
CA LEU A 144 1.30 7.07 -2.50
C LEU A 144 1.17 8.59 -2.59
N SER A 145 2.26 9.31 -2.82
CA SER A 145 2.25 10.77 -2.99
C SER A 145 1.40 11.20 -4.19
N ASP A 146 1.54 10.51 -5.33
CA ASP A 146 0.75 10.77 -6.54
C ASP A 146 -0.74 10.57 -6.29
N LEU A 147 -1.12 9.52 -5.56
CA LEU A 147 -2.50 9.25 -5.19
C LEU A 147 -3.06 10.31 -4.24
N VAL A 148 -2.31 10.66 -3.20
CA VAL A 148 -2.69 11.72 -2.25
C VAL A 148 -2.89 13.04 -3.00
N ALA A 149 -1.93 13.44 -3.82
CA ALA A 149 -2.00 14.65 -4.63
C ALA A 149 -3.24 14.65 -5.54
N SER A 150 -3.59 13.50 -6.14
CA SER A 150 -4.77 13.38 -7.00
C SER A 150 -6.09 13.61 -6.26
N MET A 151 -6.19 13.21 -4.98
CA MET A 151 -7.38 13.39 -4.16
C MET A 151 -7.45 14.77 -3.49
N THR A 152 -6.30 15.39 -3.26
CA THR A 152 -6.18 16.70 -2.60
C THR A 152 -5.98 17.84 -3.58
N ALA A 153 -6.32 17.67 -4.86
CA ALA A 153 -6.32 18.77 -5.81
C ALA A 153 -7.44 19.78 -5.47
N HIS A 154 -7.20 21.06 -5.73
CA HIS A 154 -8.14 22.16 -5.43
C HIS A 154 -9.36 22.18 -6.35
N GLY A 155 -9.33 21.45 -7.47
CA GLY A 155 -10.41 21.41 -8.46
C GLY A 155 -11.62 20.54 -8.09
N HIS A 156 -11.57 19.83 -6.96
CA HIS A 156 -12.63 18.90 -6.57
C HIS A 156 -13.72 19.62 -5.78
N GLY A 157 -14.82 19.98 -6.45
CA GLY A 157 -15.92 20.76 -5.85
C GLY A 157 -16.63 20.12 -4.65
N MET A 158 -16.52 18.79 -4.47
CA MET A 158 -17.11 18.08 -3.33
C MET A 158 -16.15 17.93 -2.14
N ARG A 159 -14.89 18.36 -2.28
CA ARG A 159 -13.86 18.18 -1.25
C ARG A 159 -14.11 19.10 -0.06
N ASP A 160 -14.25 18.51 1.12
CA ASP A 160 -14.14 19.24 2.37
C ASP A 160 -12.67 19.65 2.60
N THR A 161 -12.42 20.95 2.60
CA THR A 161 -11.09 21.54 2.83
C THR A 161 -10.86 21.92 4.30
N SER A 162 -11.88 21.81 5.15
CA SER A 162 -11.78 22.11 6.58
C SER A 162 -11.21 20.95 7.41
N ALA A 163 -11.24 19.73 6.86
CA ALA A 163 -10.75 18.52 7.51
C ALA A 163 -9.47 17.97 6.83
N PRO A 164 -8.52 17.40 7.61
CA PRO A 164 -7.39 16.68 7.03
C PRO A 164 -7.84 15.40 6.31
N MET A 165 -7.07 14.96 5.32
CA MET A 165 -7.29 13.67 4.64
C MET A 165 -7.28 12.52 5.66
N GLN A 166 -8.11 11.51 5.41
CA GLN A 166 -8.17 10.29 6.21
C GLN A 166 -7.44 9.15 5.52
N ALA A 167 -6.73 8.33 6.29
CA ALA A 167 -6.14 7.07 5.83
C ALA A 167 -6.64 5.91 6.69
N PHE A 168 -7.25 4.92 6.08
CA PHE A 168 -7.71 3.70 6.74
C PHE A 168 -6.85 2.52 6.30
N VAL A 169 -6.15 1.91 7.26
CA VAL A 169 -5.22 0.79 7.00
C VAL A 169 -5.87 -0.51 7.45
N TYR A 170 -6.05 -1.44 6.51
CA TYR A 170 -6.64 -2.75 6.71
C TYR A 170 -5.56 -3.81 6.56
N PHE A 171 -5.40 -4.64 7.58
CA PHE A 171 -4.44 -5.73 7.59
C PHE A 171 -4.85 -6.80 8.59
N SER A 172 -4.22 -7.98 8.50
CA SER A 172 -4.34 -9.02 9.52
C SER A 172 -3.13 -8.99 10.44
N VAL A 173 -3.37 -8.94 11.75
CA VAL A 173 -2.32 -9.05 12.79
C VAL A 173 -1.68 -10.45 12.79
N ALA A 174 -2.43 -11.47 12.38
CA ALA A 174 -1.95 -12.84 12.28
C ALA A 174 -1.17 -13.12 10.98
N GLY A 175 -1.34 -12.30 9.93
CA GLY A 175 -0.73 -12.52 8.63
C GLY A 175 0.71 -12.01 8.54
N GLY A 176 1.60 -12.75 7.87
CA GLY A 176 3.01 -12.34 7.67
C GLY A 176 3.19 -10.98 6.97
N THR A 177 2.46 -10.75 5.87
CA THR A 177 2.59 -9.50 5.10
C THR A 177 2.02 -8.29 5.81
N GLY A 178 0.74 -8.36 6.20
CA GLY A 178 0.05 -7.24 6.84
C GLY A 178 0.74 -6.82 8.13
N SER A 179 0.99 -7.76 9.04
CA SER A 179 1.63 -7.44 10.32
C SER A 179 3.11 -7.07 10.21
N GLY A 180 3.83 -7.58 9.20
CA GLY A 180 5.24 -7.22 8.95
C GLY A 180 5.42 -5.84 8.32
N ALA A 181 4.46 -5.40 7.50
CA ALA A 181 4.50 -4.11 6.80
C ALA A 181 3.79 -2.97 7.53
N PHE A 182 2.86 -3.27 8.44
CA PHE A 182 2.03 -2.25 9.13
C PHE A 182 2.85 -1.19 9.86
N LEU A 183 3.81 -1.60 10.69
CA LEU A 183 4.58 -0.63 11.49
C LEU A 183 5.43 0.28 10.58
N PRO A 184 6.23 -0.23 9.62
CA PRO A 184 6.91 0.61 8.63
C PRO A 184 5.96 1.55 7.86
N PHE A 185 4.77 1.06 7.49
CA PHE A 185 3.77 1.87 6.78
C PHE A 185 3.31 3.08 7.62
N ALA A 186 3.18 2.93 8.94
CA ALA A 186 2.74 4.01 9.81
C ALA A 186 3.74 5.17 9.97
N TYR A 187 4.99 5.01 9.52
CA TYR A 187 6.02 6.07 9.51
C TYR A 187 6.09 6.83 8.18
N LEU A 188 5.29 6.45 7.18
CA LEU A 188 5.17 7.18 5.91
C LEU A 188 4.15 8.31 6.02
#